data_AF-A0A966VWR1-F1
#
_entry.id   AF-A0A966VWR1-F1
#
_cell.length_a   1.000
_cell.length_b   1.000
_cell.length_c   1.000
_cell.angle_alpha   90.00
_cell.angle_beta   90.00
_cell.angle_gamma   90.00
#
_symmetry.space_group_name_H-M   'P 1'
#
loop_
_entity.id
_entity.type
_entity.pdbx_description
1 polymer ?
#
loop_
_entity_poly.entity_id
_entity_poly.type
_entity_poly.pdbx_seq_one_letter_code
_entity_poly.pdbx_strand_id
1 'polypeptide(L)'
;MRGGLTASAPSPVAESGAGTPRSTAPADELRQPRSLTGETSETKRFEDLRKELLEAVQKSEALQKFKDQLLVDLTSEGLRIQIVDAQNRPMFDLSGTTMKPYARELLLEIGKSLNGLPNRISISGHTDDTPFVGGDRTRYTNWELSADRANAARRVLVDGGLGIDKIARVVGMSSYVMLDAKNPKNSMNRRISIVVLNKATEEAMTRTDSFKVSGGPAVNPVPPATAR
;
A
#
# COMPACT_ATOMS: atom_id res chain seq x y z
N MET A 1 -8.22 63.20 54.44
CA MET A 1 -8.78 61.92 54.94
C MET A 1 -7.82 60.79 54.59
N ARG A 2 -7.70 59.83 55.50
CA ARG A 2 -6.99 58.52 55.46
C ARG A 2 -6.93 57.92 54.04
N GLY A 3 -5.87 57.25 53.57
CA GLY A 3 -5.01 56.23 54.17
C GLY A 3 -5.00 55.04 53.17
N GLY A 4 -3.82 54.55 52.78
CA GLY A 4 -3.67 53.40 51.87
C GLY A 4 -4.03 52.07 52.53
N LEU A 5 -4.22 51.02 51.73
CA LEU A 5 -4.21 49.55 51.99
C LEU A 5 -4.66 48.87 50.67
N THR A 6 -3.79 48.24 49.87
CA THR A 6 -3.42 46.80 49.87
C THR A 6 -4.58 45.83 50.05
N ALA A 7 -4.82 44.96 49.05
CA ALA A 7 -5.29 43.57 49.16
C ALA A 7 -5.53 43.06 47.72
N SER A 8 -4.71 42.15 47.19
CA SER A 8 -4.70 40.69 47.42
C SER A 8 -5.29 39.99 46.21
N ALA A 9 -4.44 39.24 45.51
CA ALA A 9 -4.85 38.25 44.54
C ALA A 9 -5.73 37.18 45.22
N PRO A 10 -6.77 36.65 44.55
CA PRO A 10 -7.42 35.44 45.02
C PRO A 10 -6.60 34.20 44.60
N SER A 11 -6.30 33.38 45.60
CA SER A 11 -5.81 32.00 45.52
C SER A 11 -6.77 31.08 44.73
N PRO A 12 -6.30 29.91 44.25
CA PRO A 12 -7.09 29.04 43.37
C PRO A 12 -8.17 28.30 44.15
N VAL A 13 -9.36 28.20 43.56
CA VAL A 13 -10.44 27.34 44.05
C VAL A 13 -10.28 25.97 43.40
N ALA A 14 -10.16 24.94 44.24
CA ALA A 14 -10.28 23.54 43.85
C ALA A 14 -11.73 23.09 44.06
N GLU A 15 -12.35 22.52 43.03
CA GLU A 15 -13.50 21.59 42.97
C GLU A 15 -13.96 21.62 41.49
N SER A 16 -14.44 20.57 40.81
CA SER A 16 -14.86 19.21 41.14
C SER A 16 -15.08 18.50 39.79
N GLY A 17 -14.82 17.19 39.73
CA GLY A 17 -15.58 16.25 38.89
C GLY A 17 -15.32 16.20 37.38
N ALA A 18 -14.39 15.34 36.95
CA ALA A 18 -14.58 14.53 35.75
C ALA A 18 -13.88 13.19 35.95
N GLY A 19 -14.69 12.13 36.15
CA GLY A 19 -14.22 10.78 36.39
C GLY A 19 -13.31 10.28 35.28
N THR A 20 -12.11 9.87 35.64
CA THR A 20 -11.21 9.13 34.76
C THR A 20 -11.76 7.71 34.63
N PRO A 21 -12.09 7.20 33.43
CA PRO A 21 -12.29 5.77 33.28
C PRO A 21 -10.92 5.10 33.49
N ARG A 22 -10.77 4.45 34.64
CA ARG A 22 -9.70 3.48 34.90
C ARG A 22 -9.88 2.33 33.92
N SER A 23 -9.15 2.39 32.80
CA SER A 23 -8.97 1.23 31.93
C SER A 23 -8.07 0.24 32.65
N THR A 24 -8.67 -0.72 33.36
CA THR A 24 -8.00 -1.95 33.78
C THR A 24 -8.15 -2.96 32.64
N ALA A 25 -7.35 -2.80 31.59
CA ALA A 25 -7.09 -3.85 30.62
C ALA A 25 -5.62 -4.29 30.82
N PRO A 26 -5.32 -5.57 31.04
CA PRO A 26 -3.95 -6.03 31.25
C PRO A 26 -3.14 -5.80 29.97
N ALA A 27 -2.05 -5.04 30.09
CA ALA A 27 -1.15 -4.68 29.01
C ALA A 27 -0.15 -5.80 28.64
N ASP A 28 -0.57 -7.07 28.72
CA ASP A 28 0.38 -8.20 28.60
C ASP A 28 -0.11 -9.40 27.76
N GLU A 29 -1.16 -9.24 26.97
CA GLU A 29 -1.54 -10.22 25.95
C GLU A 29 -1.38 -9.61 24.56
N LEU A 30 -0.23 -9.86 23.91
CA LEU A 30 -0.04 -10.02 22.44
C LEU A 30 1.45 -9.90 22.05
N ARG A 31 2.31 -10.72 22.66
CA ARG A 31 3.55 -11.16 22.01
C ARG A 31 3.60 -12.69 22.06
N GLN A 32 2.72 -13.33 21.29
CA GLN A 32 2.99 -14.72 20.93
C GLN A 32 4.37 -14.74 20.24
N PRO A 33 5.28 -15.64 20.63
CA PRO A 33 6.56 -15.76 19.95
C PRO A 33 6.26 -16.11 18.49
N ARG A 34 6.54 -15.17 17.58
CA ARG A 34 6.59 -15.44 16.14
C ARG A 34 7.43 -16.70 15.97
N SER A 35 6.88 -17.68 15.28
CA SER A 35 7.62 -18.88 14.90
C SER A 35 8.81 -18.43 14.05
N LEU A 36 10.01 -18.35 14.66
CA LEU A 36 11.24 -17.91 14.01
C LEU A 36 11.55 -18.74 12.75
N THR A 37 11.11 -20.00 12.72
CA THR A 37 11.27 -20.92 11.59
C THR A 37 10.42 -20.52 10.39
N GLY A 38 9.18 -20.05 10.60
CA GLY A 38 8.29 -19.56 9.55
C GLY A 38 8.80 -18.28 8.89
N GLU A 39 9.18 -17.29 9.70
CA GLU A 39 9.70 -15.99 9.21
C GLU A 39 11.01 -16.14 8.43
N THR A 40 11.90 -17.03 8.87
CA THR A 40 13.16 -17.32 8.17
C THR A 40 12.90 -17.98 6.81
N SER A 41 11.93 -18.91 6.74
CA SER A 41 11.57 -19.58 5.49
C SER A 41 10.92 -18.63 4.48
N GLU A 42 10.11 -17.69 4.94
CA GLU A 42 9.44 -16.68 4.10
C GLU A 42 10.45 -15.67 3.56
N THR A 43 11.34 -15.17 4.42
CA THR A 43 12.43 -14.27 4.01
C THR A 43 13.30 -14.90 2.92
N LYS A 44 13.62 -16.20 3.07
CA LYS A 44 14.36 -16.94 2.04
C LYS A 44 13.62 -16.98 0.70
N ARG A 45 12.30 -17.25 0.70
CA ARG A 45 11.49 -17.23 -0.53
C ARG A 45 11.49 -15.86 -1.21
N PHE A 46 11.49 -14.78 -0.43
CA PHE A 46 11.58 -13.43 -0.98
C PHE A 46 12.94 -13.11 -1.56
N GLU A 47 14.03 -13.57 -0.95
CA GLU A 47 15.37 -13.44 -1.55
C GLU A 47 15.50 -14.27 -2.83
N ASP A 48 14.96 -15.49 -2.85
CA ASP A 48 14.94 -16.34 -4.04
C ASP A 48 14.15 -15.66 -5.18
N LEU A 49 12.96 -15.12 -4.88
CA LEU A 49 12.16 -14.37 -5.85
C LEU A 49 12.88 -13.09 -6.32
N ARG A 50 13.51 -12.34 -5.40
CA ARG A 50 14.30 -11.15 -5.75
C ARG A 50 15.40 -11.50 -6.75
N LYS A 51 16.12 -12.59 -6.49
CA LYS A 51 17.18 -13.08 -7.40
C LYS A 51 16.59 -13.49 -8.74
N GLU A 52 15.49 -14.26 -8.74
CA GLU A 52 14.80 -14.68 -9.96
C GLU A 52 14.39 -13.49 -10.84
N LEU A 53 13.75 -12.48 -10.25
CA LEU A 53 13.31 -11.28 -10.97
C LEU A 53 14.49 -10.51 -11.58
N LEU A 54 15.56 -10.30 -10.82
CA LEU A 54 16.74 -9.60 -11.31
C LEU A 54 17.45 -10.38 -12.42
N GLU A 55 17.52 -11.70 -12.31
CA GLU A 55 18.06 -12.56 -13.37
C GLU A 55 17.19 -12.57 -14.62
N ALA A 56 15.86 -12.63 -14.49
CA ALA A 56 14.93 -12.61 -15.62
C ALA A 56 15.07 -11.31 -16.43
N VAL A 57 15.14 -10.17 -15.74
CA VAL A 57 15.38 -8.86 -16.37
C VAL A 57 16.76 -8.79 -17.02
N GLN A 58 17.79 -9.36 -16.40
CA GLN A 58 19.15 -9.36 -16.95
C GLN A 58 19.29 -10.25 -18.18
N LYS A 59 18.57 -11.38 -18.25
CA LYS A 59 18.61 -12.32 -19.39
C LYS A 59 17.78 -11.87 -20.58
N SER A 60 16.79 -11.00 -20.38
CA SER A 60 15.96 -10.47 -21.45
C SER A 60 16.62 -9.27 -22.13
N GLU A 61 16.98 -9.42 -23.41
CA GLU A 61 17.54 -8.33 -24.22
C GLU A 61 16.62 -7.09 -24.26
N ALA A 62 15.30 -7.32 -24.25
CA ALA A 62 14.30 -6.25 -24.22
C ALA A 62 14.29 -5.50 -22.88
N LEU A 63 14.47 -6.22 -21.76
CA LEU A 63 14.31 -5.67 -20.41
C LEU A 63 15.61 -5.18 -19.77
N GLN A 64 16.77 -5.68 -20.19
CA GLN A 64 18.07 -5.38 -19.58
C GLN A 64 18.35 -3.87 -19.50
N LYS A 65 17.96 -3.11 -20.53
CA LYS A 65 18.10 -1.64 -20.60
C LYS A 65 17.23 -0.87 -19.58
N PHE A 66 16.32 -1.57 -18.90
CA PHE A 66 15.43 -1.02 -17.87
C PHE A 66 15.75 -1.52 -16.46
N LYS A 67 16.86 -2.25 -16.28
CA LYS A 67 17.30 -2.75 -14.97
C LYS A 67 17.35 -1.65 -13.91
N ASP A 68 17.84 -0.46 -14.26
CA ASP A 68 17.96 0.67 -13.33
C ASP A 68 16.60 1.30 -12.96
N GLN A 69 15.54 0.97 -13.69
CA GLN A 69 14.17 1.37 -13.38
C GLN A 69 13.45 0.35 -12.50
N LEU A 70 14.06 -0.80 -12.21
CA LEU A 70 13.54 -1.82 -11.32
C LEU A 70 14.32 -1.82 -10.00
N LEU A 71 13.68 -1.36 -8.94
CA LEU A 71 14.24 -1.38 -7.59
C LEU A 71 13.57 -2.50 -6.79
N VAL A 72 14.37 -3.37 -6.18
CA VAL A 72 13.85 -4.52 -5.41
C VAL A 72 14.54 -4.59 -4.06
N ASP A 73 13.75 -4.46 -2.98
CA ASP A 73 14.23 -4.42 -1.61
C ASP A 73 13.32 -5.18 -0.64
N LEU A 74 13.92 -5.77 0.40
CA LEU A 74 13.17 -6.36 1.51
C LEU A 74 12.79 -5.27 2.50
N THR A 75 11.53 -5.28 2.92
CA THR A 75 10.97 -4.35 3.90
C THR A 75 10.34 -5.11 5.05
N SER A 76 9.92 -4.39 6.11
CA SER A 76 9.14 -4.96 7.21
C SER A 76 7.79 -5.53 6.76
N GLU A 77 7.28 -5.11 5.60
CA GLU A 77 6.00 -5.56 5.04
C GLU A 77 6.15 -6.78 4.13
N GLY A 78 7.37 -7.07 3.66
CA GLY A 78 7.69 -8.15 2.72
C GLY A 78 8.61 -7.69 1.59
N LEU A 79 8.53 -8.33 0.42
CA LEU A 79 9.34 -7.96 -0.74
C LEU A 79 8.71 -6.80 -1.50
N ARG A 80 9.41 -5.67 -1.61
CA ARG A 80 8.98 -4.52 -2.38
C ARG A 80 9.68 -4.48 -3.72
N ILE A 81 8.89 -4.32 -4.77
CA ILE A 81 9.30 -4.18 -6.16
C ILE A 81 8.77 -2.83 -6.65
N GLN A 82 9.66 -1.92 -7.00
CA GLN A 82 9.30 -0.60 -7.53
C GLN A 82 9.77 -0.46 -8.96
N ILE A 83 8.86 -0.01 -9.81
CA ILE A 83 9.17 0.33 -11.20
C ILE A 83 9.06 1.86 -11.31
N VAL A 84 10.20 2.52 -11.53
CA VAL A 84 10.32 3.98 -11.51
C VAL A 84 10.46 4.56 -12.92
N ASP A 85 9.89 5.74 -13.13
CA ASP A 85 10.14 6.50 -14.36
C ASP A 85 11.56 7.09 -14.36
N ALA A 86 12.19 7.06 -15.54
CA ALA A 86 13.34 7.90 -15.84
C ALA A 86 12.92 9.06 -16.75
N GLN A 87 13.67 10.16 -16.73
CA GLN A 87 13.32 11.40 -17.43
C GLN A 87 13.03 11.20 -18.93
N ASN A 88 13.73 10.27 -19.59
CA ASN A 88 13.53 9.92 -21.01
C ASN A 88 12.86 8.56 -21.25
N ARG A 89 12.38 7.90 -20.19
CA ARG A 89 11.75 6.57 -20.27
C ARG A 89 10.60 6.47 -19.24
N PRO A 90 9.45 7.10 -19.52
CA PRO A 90 8.28 7.01 -18.67
C PRO A 90 7.52 5.69 -18.90
N MET A 91 6.96 5.11 -17.84
CA MET A 91 6.16 3.88 -17.93
C MET A 91 4.80 4.11 -18.55
N PHE A 92 4.28 5.34 -18.44
CA PHE A 92 2.97 5.74 -18.92
C PHE A 92 3.09 6.92 -19.86
N ASP A 93 2.09 7.10 -20.72
CA ASP A 93 1.92 8.35 -21.45
C ASP A 93 1.78 9.54 -20.47
N LEU A 94 2.22 10.71 -20.93
CA LEU A 94 2.15 11.94 -20.16
C LEU A 94 0.69 12.21 -19.76
N SER A 95 0.45 12.49 -18.48
CA SER A 95 -0.90 12.69 -17.94
C SER A 95 -1.88 11.55 -18.29
N GLY A 96 -1.38 10.33 -18.54
CA GLY A 96 -2.17 9.20 -18.99
C GLY A 96 -1.95 7.94 -18.17
N THR A 97 -2.84 6.98 -18.41
CA THR A 97 -2.85 5.63 -17.81
C THR A 97 -2.48 4.55 -18.84
N THR A 98 -2.27 4.94 -20.09
CA THR A 98 -1.75 4.08 -21.15
C THR A 98 -0.30 3.73 -20.87
N MET A 99 -0.03 2.45 -20.68
CA MET A 99 1.29 1.93 -20.36
C MET A 99 2.14 1.77 -21.62
N LYS A 100 3.43 2.10 -21.53
CA LYS A 100 4.40 1.87 -22.61
C LYS A 100 4.69 0.38 -22.78
N PRO A 101 5.02 -0.08 -24.00
CA PRO A 101 5.27 -1.50 -24.28
C PRO A 101 6.29 -2.15 -23.34
N TYR A 102 7.42 -1.48 -23.08
CA TYR A 102 8.46 -2.02 -22.21
C TYR A 102 8.01 -2.22 -20.76
N ALA A 103 7.21 -1.27 -20.22
CA ALA A 103 6.70 -1.34 -18.86
C ALA A 103 5.65 -2.46 -18.76
N ARG A 104 4.88 -2.67 -19.84
CA ARG A 104 3.96 -3.79 -19.97
C ARG A 104 4.71 -5.12 -19.95
N GLU A 105 5.73 -5.28 -20.78
CA GLU A 105 6.56 -6.49 -20.82
C GLU A 105 7.20 -6.80 -19.46
N LEU A 106 7.75 -5.79 -18.79
CA LEU A 106 8.31 -5.94 -17.44
C LEU A 106 7.27 -6.46 -16.44
N LEU A 107 6.06 -5.89 -16.45
CA LEU A 107 4.98 -6.30 -15.54
C LEU A 107 4.42 -7.69 -15.88
N LEU A 108 4.43 -8.12 -17.14
CA LEU A 108 4.06 -9.49 -17.50
C LEU A 108 5.03 -10.50 -16.88
N GLU A 109 6.34 -10.26 -17.00
CA GLU A 109 7.38 -11.13 -16.41
C GLU A 109 7.28 -11.14 -14.88
N ILE A 110 7.06 -9.97 -14.25
CA ILE A 110 6.82 -9.89 -12.80
C ILE A 110 5.57 -10.70 -12.43
N GLY A 111 4.46 -10.56 -13.16
CA GLY A 111 3.21 -11.29 -12.90
C GLY A 111 3.41 -12.80 -12.89
N LYS A 112 4.21 -13.30 -13.85
CA LYS A 112 4.59 -14.72 -13.95
C LYS A 112 5.38 -15.20 -12.74
N SER A 113 6.46 -14.51 -12.36
CA SER A 113 7.29 -14.90 -11.21
C SER A 113 6.54 -14.82 -9.88
N LEU A 114 5.67 -13.81 -9.72
CA LEU A 114 4.89 -13.64 -8.50
C LEU A 114 3.91 -14.79 -8.24
N ASN A 115 3.47 -15.52 -9.27
CA ASN A 115 2.49 -16.58 -9.11
C ASN A 115 3.03 -17.82 -8.37
N GLY A 116 4.36 -18.00 -8.29
CA GLY A 116 5.00 -19.13 -7.61
C GLY A 116 4.93 -19.08 -6.08
N LEU A 117 4.57 -17.93 -5.48
CA LEU A 117 4.43 -17.77 -4.03
C LEU A 117 2.98 -17.85 -3.56
N PRO A 118 2.70 -18.29 -2.32
CA PRO A 118 1.34 -18.25 -1.77
C PRO A 118 0.90 -16.84 -1.33
N ASN A 119 1.84 -15.90 -1.26
CA ASN A 119 1.64 -14.57 -0.70
C ASN A 119 0.74 -13.69 -1.58
N ARG A 120 -0.13 -12.89 -0.94
CA ARG A 120 -0.87 -11.82 -1.59
C ARG A 120 0.01 -10.60 -1.86
N ILE A 121 -0.47 -9.72 -2.74
CA ILE A 121 0.23 -8.49 -3.11
C ILE A 121 -0.62 -7.24 -2.87
N SER A 122 0.05 -6.14 -2.51
CA SER A 122 -0.50 -4.79 -2.53
C SER A 122 0.15 -4.00 -3.66
N ILE A 123 -0.65 -3.28 -4.45
CA ILE A 123 -0.18 -2.46 -5.57
C ILE A 123 -0.48 -1.00 -5.26
N SER A 124 0.52 -0.13 -5.37
CA SER A 124 0.37 1.31 -5.15
C SER A 124 0.91 2.09 -6.33
N GLY A 125 0.16 3.10 -6.77
CA GLY A 125 0.61 4.06 -7.77
C GLY A 125 1.02 5.36 -7.11
N HIS A 126 2.09 5.98 -7.63
CA HIS A 126 2.61 7.26 -7.17
C HIS A 126 2.83 8.19 -8.35
N THR A 127 2.63 9.48 -8.14
CA THR A 127 2.99 10.55 -9.07
C THR A 127 4.08 11.42 -8.46
N ASP A 128 4.69 12.27 -9.29
CA ASP A 128 5.48 13.39 -8.79
C ASP A 128 4.56 14.54 -8.39
N ASP A 129 5.15 15.64 -7.91
CA ASP A 129 4.44 16.85 -7.53
C ASP A 129 4.10 17.77 -8.72
N THR A 130 4.29 17.30 -9.96
CA THR A 130 3.84 18.04 -11.13
C THR A 130 2.32 17.98 -11.17
N PRO A 131 1.62 19.13 -11.18
CA PRO A 131 0.17 19.13 -11.24
C PRO A 131 -0.32 18.46 -12.52
N PHE A 132 -1.25 17.52 -12.42
CA PHE A 132 -1.88 16.87 -13.56
C PHE A 132 -2.33 17.90 -14.60
N VAL A 133 -1.91 17.76 -15.86
CA VAL A 133 -2.32 18.63 -16.97
C VAL A 133 -3.19 17.82 -17.93
N GLY A 134 -4.50 17.84 -17.73
CA GLY A 134 -5.50 17.16 -18.56
C GLY A 134 -6.91 17.37 -18.01
N GLY A 135 -7.92 17.29 -18.89
CA GLY A 135 -9.34 17.27 -18.53
C GLY A 135 -9.81 18.38 -17.58
N ASP A 136 -10.87 18.08 -16.82
CA ASP A 136 -11.38 18.94 -15.76
C ASP A 136 -10.58 18.71 -14.46
N ARG A 137 -9.62 19.60 -14.20
CA ARG A 137 -8.71 19.56 -13.04
C ARG A 137 -9.43 19.60 -11.68
N THR A 138 -10.71 19.98 -11.66
CA THR A 138 -11.51 19.97 -10.42
C THR A 138 -11.98 18.57 -10.05
N ARG A 139 -12.02 17.63 -11.01
CA ARG A 139 -12.49 16.26 -10.82
C ARG A 139 -11.41 15.21 -10.98
N TYR A 140 -10.32 15.51 -11.70
CA TYR A 140 -9.24 14.57 -11.93
C TYR A 140 -7.90 15.19 -11.59
N THR A 141 -7.22 14.58 -10.62
CA THR A 141 -5.98 15.04 -10.02
C THR A 141 -4.95 13.90 -10.01
N ASN A 142 -3.81 14.15 -9.37
CA ASN A 142 -2.80 13.12 -9.14
C ASN A 142 -3.33 11.96 -8.27
N TRP A 143 -4.40 12.16 -7.49
CA TRP A 143 -5.07 11.09 -6.75
C TRP A 143 -5.68 10.06 -7.70
N GLU A 144 -6.57 10.49 -8.59
CA GLU A 144 -7.22 9.62 -9.58
C GLU A 144 -6.17 8.99 -10.50
N LEU A 145 -5.21 9.78 -10.99
CA LEU A 145 -4.14 9.30 -11.87
C LEU A 145 -3.34 8.15 -11.23
N SER A 146 -2.97 8.32 -9.96
CA SER A 146 -2.16 7.33 -9.25
C SER A 146 -2.93 6.02 -9.04
N ALA A 147 -4.21 6.09 -8.68
CA ALA A 147 -5.06 4.92 -8.51
C ALA A 147 -5.32 4.20 -9.85
N ASP A 148 -5.55 4.94 -10.93
CA ASP A 148 -5.78 4.37 -12.25
C ASP A 148 -4.54 3.69 -12.81
N ARG A 149 -3.35 4.27 -12.60
CA ARG A 149 -2.07 3.67 -12.98
C ARG A 149 -1.78 2.40 -12.17
N ALA A 150 -2.11 2.38 -10.88
CA ALA A 150 -2.02 1.17 -10.05
C ALA A 150 -2.94 0.07 -10.61
N ASN A 151 -4.17 0.42 -11.00
CA ASN A 151 -5.09 -0.52 -11.65
C ASN A 151 -4.65 -0.95 -13.06
N ALA A 152 -3.98 -0.09 -13.81
CA ALA A 152 -3.38 -0.46 -15.09
C ALA A 152 -2.29 -1.52 -14.90
N ALA A 153 -1.41 -1.32 -13.91
CA ALA A 153 -0.42 -2.33 -13.54
C ALA A 153 -1.07 -3.64 -13.06
N ARG A 154 -2.11 -3.55 -12.23
CA ARG A 154 -2.89 -4.72 -11.79
C ARG A 154 -3.39 -5.57 -12.96
N ARG A 155 -3.98 -4.95 -13.98
CA ARG A 155 -4.49 -5.65 -15.17
C ARG A 155 -3.36 -6.37 -15.91
N VAL A 156 -2.23 -5.71 -16.11
CA VAL A 156 -1.06 -6.32 -16.79
C VAL A 156 -0.46 -7.46 -15.99
N LEU A 157 -0.38 -7.35 -14.66
CA LEU A 157 0.10 -8.46 -13.82
C LEU A 157 -0.79 -9.71 -13.97
N VAL A 158 -2.12 -9.51 -14.03
CA VAL A 158 -3.08 -10.59 -14.28
C VAL A 158 -2.93 -11.17 -15.69
N ASP A 159 -2.74 -10.32 -16.71
CA ASP A 159 -2.42 -10.77 -18.07
C ASP A 159 -1.13 -11.62 -18.11
N GLY A 160 -0.18 -11.32 -17.21
CA GLY A 160 1.07 -12.07 -17.02
C GLY A 160 0.92 -13.39 -16.28
N GLY A 161 -0.30 -13.74 -15.86
CA GLY A 161 -0.61 -15.01 -15.18
C GLY A 161 -0.74 -14.92 -13.66
N LEU A 162 -0.70 -13.72 -13.06
CA LEU A 162 -0.98 -13.56 -11.64
C LEU A 162 -2.45 -13.89 -11.34
N GLY A 163 -2.67 -14.80 -10.37
CA GLY A 163 -4.02 -15.07 -9.85
C GLY A 163 -4.71 -13.80 -9.33
N ILE A 164 -5.96 -13.56 -9.75
CA ILE A 164 -6.70 -12.35 -9.37
C ILE A 164 -6.98 -12.29 -7.86
N ASP A 165 -7.13 -13.45 -7.22
CA ASP A 165 -7.33 -13.65 -5.78
C ASP A 165 -6.10 -13.28 -4.95
N LYS A 166 -4.92 -13.19 -5.58
CA LYS A 166 -3.69 -12.74 -4.93
C LYS A 166 -3.62 -11.24 -4.71
N ILE A 167 -4.47 -10.45 -5.36
CA ILE A 167 -4.48 -9.00 -5.19
C ILE A 167 -5.23 -8.67 -3.89
N ALA A 168 -4.49 -8.28 -2.85
CA ALA A 168 -5.07 -7.86 -1.58
C ALA A 168 -5.61 -6.42 -1.65
N ARG A 169 -4.86 -5.52 -2.30
CA ARG A 169 -5.19 -4.09 -2.29
C ARG A 169 -4.59 -3.35 -3.48
N VAL A 170 -5.29 -2.32 -3.93
CA VAL A 170 -4.80 -1.33 -4.91
C VAL A 170 -4.97 0.07 -4.32
N VAL A 171 -3.92 0.89 -4.36
CA VAL A 171 -3.89 2.21 -3.71
C VAL A 171 -3.37 3.29 -4.66
N GLY A 172 -4.03 4.45 -4.67
CA GLY A 172 -3.49 5.68 -5.25
C GLY A 172 -2.85 6.54 -4.16
N MET A 173 -1.56 6.87 -4.30
CA MET A 173 -0.81 7.64 -3.31
C MET A 173 -0.52 9.09 -3.75
N SER A 174 -0.91 9.48 -4.96
CA SER A 174 -0.63 10.81 -5.52
C SER A 174 0.87 11.17 -5.34
N SER A 175 1.18 12.42 -5.00
CA SER A 175 2.52 12.90 -4.61
C SER A 175 2.81 12.81 -3.11
N TYR A 176 1.98 12.10 -2.31
CA TYR A 176 2.11 12.09 -0.84
C TYR A 176 3.38 11.37 -0.35
N VAL A 177 3.74 10.23 -0.96
CA VAL A 177 4.94 9.47 -0.62
C VAL A 177 5.96 9.52 -1.76
N MET A 178 6.94 10.40 -1.60
CA MET A 178 8.01 10.63 -2.58
C MET A 178 9.21 9.72 -2.34
N LEU A 179 9.81 9.23 -3.42
CA LEU A 179 11.08 8.48 -3.36
C LEU A 179 12.26 9.45 -3.20
N ASP A 180 12.19 10.59 -3.87
CA ASP A 180 13.11 11.73 -3.74
C ASP A 180 12.31 12.95 -3.24
N ALA A 181 12.23 13.09 -1.92
CA ALA A 181 11.56 14.21 -1.27
C ALA A 181 12.32 15.55 -1.44
N LYS A 182 13.63 15.50 -1.74
CA LYS A 182 14.42 16.72 -1.98
C LYS A 182 14.09 17.34 -3.33
N ASN A 183 13.67 16.52 -4.30
CA ASN A 183 13.26 16.96 -5.62
C ASN A 183 11.82 16.45 -5.93
N PRO A 184 10.77 17.13 -5.46
CA PRO A 184 9.38 16.67 -5.59
C PRO A 184 8.92 16.37 -7.03
N LYS A 185 9.48 17.07 -8.02
CA LYS A 185 9.18 16.90 -9.45
C LYS A 185 10.08 15.88 -10.17
N ASN A 186 10.94 15.17 -9.45
CA ASN A 186 11.81 14.16 -10.02
C ASN A 186 10.97 13.02 -10.62
N SER A 187 11.33 12.56 -11.82
CA SER A 187 10.62 11.47 -12.49
C SER A 187 10.56 10.20 -11.65
N MET A 188 11.58 9.92 -10.83
CA MET A 188 11.60 8.74 -9.96
C MET A 188 10.44 8.70 -8.95
N ASN A 189 9.81 9.85 -8.65
CA ASN A 189 8.62 9.89 -7.80
C ASN A 189 7.40 9.27 -8.50
N ARG A 190 7.36 9.28 -9.84
CA ARG A 190 6.37 8.56 -10.64
C ARG A 190 6.76 7.09 -10.70
N ARG A 191 6.05 6.25 -9.97
CA ARG A 191 6.38 4.82 -9.83
C ARG A 191 5.16 3.97 -9.53
N ILE A 192 5.28 2.69 -9.85
CA ILE A 192 4.39 1.64 -9.36
C ILE A 192 5.17 0.86 -8.30
N SER A 193 4.57 0.69 -7.13
CA SER A 193 5.11 -0.13 -6.04
C SER A 193 4.25 -1.37 -5.89
N ILE A 194 4.87 -2.54 -5.94
CA ILE A 194 4.25 -3.84 -5.69
C ILE A 194 4.91 -4.40 -4.44
N VAL A 195 4.11 -4.69 -3.42
CA VAL A 195 4.60 -5.34 -2.19
C VAL A 195 4.02 -6.74 -2.12
N VAL A 196 4.90 -7.73 -2.14
CA VAL A 196 4.56 -9.12 -1.81
C VAL A 196 4.52 -9.21 -0.30
N LEU A 197 3.31 -9.35 0.24
CA LEU A 197 3.05 -9.22 1.67
C LEU A 197 3.61 -10.43 2.41
N ASN A 198 4.35 -10.18 3.48
CA ASN A 198 4.61 -11.22 4.47
C ASN A 198 3.32 -11.56 5.23
N LYS A 199 3.29 -12.76 5.82
CA LYS A 199 2.11 -13.26 6.53
C LYS A 199 1.60 -12.30 7.62
N ALA A 200 2.51 -11.71 8.40
CA ALA A 200 2.15 -10.80 9.48
C ALA A 200 1.45 -9.53 8.97
N THR A 201 1.89 -9.00 7.82
CA THR A 201 1.32 -7.80 7.20
C THR A 201 -0.02 -8.10 6.56
N GLU A 202 -0.15 -9.23 5.87
CA GLU A 202 -1.44 -9.68 5.31
C GLU A 202 -2.51 -9.84 6.41
N GLU A 203 -2.16 -10.46 7.54
CA GLU A 203 -3.05 -10.61 8.70
C GLU A 203 -3.39 -9.26 9.35
N ALA A 204 -2.41 -8.36 9.48
CA ALA A 204 -2.63 -7.03 10.04
C ALA A 204 -3.56 -6.17 9.16
N MET A 205 -3.37 -6.22 7.84
CA MET A 205 -4.25 -5.56 6.87
C MET A 205 -5.67 -6.09 6.98
N THR A 206 -5.83 -7.42 6.93
CA THR A 206 -7.15 -8.06 7.03
C THR A 206 -7.87 -7.67 8.32
N ARG A 207 -7.15 -7.63 9.46
CA ARG A 207 -7.72 -7.25 10.75
C ARG A 207 -8.17 -5.79 10.79
N THR A 208 -7.39 -4.89 10.18
CA THR A 208 -7.67 -3.45 10.19
C THR A 208 -8.91 -3.13 9.35
N ASP A 209 -9.09 -3.82 8.23
CA ASP A 209 -10.19 -3.58 7.29
C ASP A 209 -11.44 -4.44 7.62
N SER A 210 -11.29 -5.49 8.43
CA SER A 210 -12.42 -6.31 8.89
C SER A 210 -13.13 -5.68 10.08
N PHE A 211 -14.41 -5.33 9.92
CA PHE A 211 -15.29 -5.06 11.06
C PHE A 211 -16.01 -6.36 11.47
N LYS A 212 -15.86 -6.79 12.73
CA LYS A 212 -16.64 -7.92 13.27
C LYS A 212 -18.08 -7.46 13.52
N VAL A 213 -18.99 -7.83 12.63
CA VAL A 213 -20.42 -7.67 12.89
C VAL A 213 -20.86 -8.72 13.91
N SER A 214 -20.90 -8.36 15.19
CA SER A 214 -21.49 -9.19 16.24
C SER A 214 -23.01 -8.98 16.28
N GLY A 215 -23.79 -9.99 15.87
CA GLY A 215 -25.21 -10.10 16.24
C GLY A 215 -26.24 -9.56 15.25
N GLY A 216 -26.25 -10.04 14.00
CA GLY A 216 -27.48 -9.98 13.18
C GLY A 216 -28.45 -11.08 13.62
N PRO A 217 -29.78 -10.85 13.69
CA PRO A 217 -30.73 -11.89 14.03
C PRO A 217 -30.61 -13.03 13.00
N ALA A 218 -30.64 -14.27 13.48
CA ALA A 218 -30.66 -15.44 12.61
C ALA A 218 -31.83 -15.28 11.63
N VAL A 219 -31.51 -15.10 10.35
CA VAL A 219 -32.51 -15.10 9.29
C VAL A 219 -32.99 -16.54 9.20
N ASN A 220 -34.11 -16.84 9.85
CA ASN A 220 -34.76 -18.13 9.69
C ASN A 220 -35.11 -18.30 8.21
N PRO A 221 -34.76 -19.45 7.59
CA PRO A 221 -35.06 -19.68 6.19
C PRO A 221 -36.57 -19.56 5.96
N VAL A 222 -36.95 -18.74 4.98
CA VAL A 222 -38.34 -18.62 4.53
C VAL A 222 -38.74 -19.97 3.93
N PRO A 223 -39.82 -20.62 4.42
CA PRO A 223 -40.27 -21.88 3.83
C PRO A 223 -40.74 -21.65 2.39
N PRO A 224 -40.52 -22.62 1.48
CA PRO A 224 -40.88 -22.47 0.08
C PRO A 224 -42.40 -22.27 -0.07
N ALA A 225 -42.78 -21.30 -0.90
CA ALA A 225 -44.16 -21.02 -1.21
C ALA A 225 -44.80 -22.25 -1.86
N THR A 226 -45.89 -22.75 -1.27
CA THR A 226 -46.73 -23.78 -1.86
C THR A 226 -47.33 -23.27 -3.17
N ALA A 227 -46.97 -23.92 -4.28
CA ALA A 227 -47.59 -23.70 -5.58
C ALA A 227 -49.07 -24.12 -5.52
N ARG A 228 -49.95 -23.27 -6.06
CA ARG A 228 -51.33 -23.63 -6.44
C ARG A 228 -51.38 -23.93 -7.92
#